data_AF-A0A933CMB3-F1
#
_entry.id   AF-A0A933CMB3-F1
#
_cell.length_a   1.000
_cell.length_b   1.000
_cell.length_c   1.000
_cell.angle_alpha   90.00
_cell.angle_beta   90.00
_cell.angle_gamma   90.00
#
_symmetry.space_group_name_H-M   'P 1'
#
loop_
_entity.id
_entity.type
_entity.pdbx_description
1 polymer ?
#
loop_
_entity_poly.entity_id
_entity_poly.type
_entity_poly.pdbx_seq_one_letter_code
_entity_poly.pdbx_strand_id
1 'polypeptide(L)'
;MATDGEQTVKHASPAWPWTYSESLIVFLALFTVLTFTLSQSVYEMLLGNPDFLLFRRVSNWQLLGIVLVFNWLPALGLFALCASLRRWHPWLGLGFLAAVYFLLFVLFFGQVHNHQALAGWRAVPNSYWVWVVPAGLLALASLRFPSAFQNCVLTLSPVLL
;
A
#
# COMPACT_ATOMS: atom_id res chain seq x y z
N MET A 1 -33.64 34.69 30.33
CA MET A 1 -32.70 34.77 29.19
C MET A 1 -32.16 33.37 28.97
N ALA A 2 -32.76 32.69 27.99
CA ALA A 2 -32.52 31.29 27.62
C ALA A 2 -31.26 31.20 26.75
N THR A 3 -30.29 30.40 27.17
CA THR A 3 -29.87 29.11 26.59
C THR A 3 -28.67 29.24 25.66
N ASP A 4 -27.49 29.13 26.25
CA ASP A 4 -26.27 28.66 25.59
C ASP A 4 -26.49 27.20 25.17
N GLY A 5 -27.04 27.04 23.96
CA GLY A 5 -27.02 25.79 23.23
C GLY A 5 -25.59 25.56 22.75
N GLU A 6 -24.73 25.10 23.65
CA GLU A 6 -23.42 24.58 23.36
C GLU A 6 -23.62 23.37 22.44
N GLN A 7 -23.59 23.64 21.12
CA GLN A 7 -23.55 22.65 20.07
C GLN A 7 -22.24 21.88 20.23
N THR A 8 -22.25 20.88 21.09
CA THR A 8 -21.34 19.75 21.01
C THR A 8 -21.59 19.10 19.67
N VAL A 9 -20.88 19.59 18.64
CA VAL A 9 -20.73 18.93 17.37
C VAL A 9 -20.02 17.61 17.67
N LYS A 10 -20.81 16.60 18.04
CA LYS A 10 -20.42 15.20 17.91
C LYS A 10 -20.14 15.01 16.43
N HIS A 11 -18.88 15.22 16.03
CA HIS A 11 -18.31 14.61 14.86
C HIS A 11 -18.29 13.10 15.09
N ALA A 12 -19.49 12.49 15.10
CA ALA A 12 -19.64 11.10 14.78
C ALA A 12 -19.25 11.02 13.30
N SER A 13 -17.94 10.88 13.02
CA SER A 13 -17.47 10.45 11.72
C SER A 13 -18.21 9.16 11.43
N PRO A 14 -19.15 9.15 10.48
CA PRO A 14 -19.92 7.94 10.25
C PRO A 14 -18.92 6.93 9.74
N ALA A 15 -18.89 5.75 10.37
CA ALA A 15 -18.24 4.58 9.83
C ALA A 15 -19.01 4.19 8.55
N TRP A 16 -18.81 4.95 7.48
CA TRP A 16 -19.45 4.70 6.19
C TRP A 16 -18.93 3.38 5.64
N PRO A 17 -19.81 2.51 5.09
CA PRO A 17 -19.36 1.40 4.28
C PRO A 17 -18.52 1.95 3.11
N TRP A 18 -17.43 1.26 2.78
CA TRP A 18 -16.67 1.59 1.57
C TRP A 18 -17.60 1.58 0.36
N THR A 19 -17.41 2.54 -0.53
CA THR A 19 -17.92 2.38 -1.89
C THR A 19 -17.17 1.24 -2.56
N TYR A 20 -17.77 0.59 -3.56
CA TYR A 20 -17.13 -0.52 -4.27
C TYR A 20 -15.76 -0.11 -4.86
N SER A 21 -15.64 1.11 -5.38
CA SER A 21 -14.38 1.65 -5.90
C SER A 21 -13.32 1.79 -4.82
N GLU A 22 -13.67 2.26 -3.62
CA GLU A 22 -12.73 2.38 -2.50
C GLU A 22 -12.21 1.03 -2.05
N SER A 23 -13.11 0.05 -1.87
CA SER A 23 -12.70 -1.30 -1.48
C SER A 23 -11.74 -1.93 -2.48
N LEU A 24 -11.97 -1.72 -3.78
CA LEU A 24 -11.11 -2.22 -4.84
C LEU A 24 -9.73 -1.55 -4.81
N ILE A 25 -9.66 -0.23 -4.61
CA ILE A 25 -8.38 0.50 -4.49
C ILE A 25 -7.59 0.04 -3.28
N VAL A 26 -8.24 -0.13 -2.11
CA VAL A 26 -7.57 -0.62 -0.90
C VAL A 26 -7.03 -2.04 -1.11
N PHE A 27 -7.84 -2.92 -1.70
CA PHE A 27 -7.42 -4.28 -2.02
C PHE A 27 -6.23 -4.28 -2.99
N LEU A 28 -6.31 -3.52 -4.08
CA LEU A 28 -5.21 -3.40 -5.04
C LEU A 28 -3.94 -2.85 -4.39
N ALA A 29 -4.03 -1.82 -3.55
CA ALA A 29 -2.88 -1.26 -2.86
C ALA A 29 -2.20 -2.30 -1.96
N LEU A 30 -2.99 -3.04 -1.18
CA LEU A 30 -2.49 -4.14 -0.33
C LEU A 30 -1.84 -5.24 -1.17
N PHE A 31 -2.50 -5.64 -2.26
CA PHE A 31 -2.01 -6.64 -3.19
C PHE A 31 -0.68 -6.20 -3.82
N THR A 32 -0.55 -4.93 -4.24
CA THR A 32 0.70 -4.39 -4.79
C THR A 32 1.83 -4.40 -3.78
N VAL A 33 1.59 -3.97 -2.54
CA VAL A 33 2.61 -3.98 -1.47
C VAL A 33 3.08 -5.40 -1.17
N LEU A 34 2.14 -6.35 -1.08
CA LEU A 34 2.45 -7.77 -0.88
C LEU A 34 3.24 -8.35 -2.05
N THR A 35 2.78 -8.14 -3.29
CA THR A 35 3.47 -8.58 -4.50
C THR A 35 4.91 -8.10 -4.50
N PHE A 36 5.11 -6.80 -4.23
CA PHE A 36 6.44 -6.22 -4.24
C PHE A 36 7.34 -6.81 -3.14
N THR A 37 6.83 -6.92 -1.91
CA THR A 37 7.58 -7.47 -0.78
C THR A 37 7.98 -8.92 -1.05
N LEU A 38 7.05 -9.74 -1.57
CA LEU A 38 7.31 -11.13 -1.91
C LEU A 38 8.27 -11.26 -3.09
N SER A 39 8.12 -10.44 -4.13
CA SER A 39 9.04 -10.43 -5.28
C SER A 39 10.46 -10.08 -4.85
N GLN A 40 10.64 -9.13 -3.92
CA GLN A 40 11.96 -8.82 -3.36
C GLN A 40 12.54 -9.99 -2.57
N SER A 41 11.78 -10.58 -1.65
CA SER A 41 12.24 -11.75 -0.87
C SER A 41 12.59 -12.94 -1.78
N VAL A 42 11.78 -13.19 -2.81
CA VAL A 42 12.07 -14.24 -3.80
C VAL A 42 13.33 -13.91 -4.59
N TYR A 43 13.51 -12.66 -5.03
CA TYR A 43 14.70 -12.23 -5.75
C TYR A 43 15.99 -12.40 -4.93
N GLU A 44 15.96 -12.02 -3.64
CA GLU A 44 17.08 -12.22 -2.72
C GLU A 44 17.38 -13.70 -2.50
N MET A 45 16.33 -14.52 -2.35
CA MET A 45 16.47 -15.97 -2.22
C MET A 45 17.07 -16.60 -3.48
N LEU A 46 16.69 -16.13 -4.67
CA LEU A 46 17.22 -16.56 -5.97
C LEU A 46 18.70 -16.18 -6.14
N LEU A 47 19.11 -14.97 -5.71
CA LEU A 47 20.50 -14.53 -5.76
C LEU A 47 21.41 -15.35 -4.83
N GLY A 48 20.88 -15.79 -3.69
CA GLY A 48 21.64 -16.55 -2.69
C GLY A 48 21.76 -18.05 -2.95
N ASN A 49 20.91 -18.63 -3.82
CA ASN A 49 20.90 -20.07 -4.08
C ASN A 49 20.68 -20.41 -5.56
N PRO A 50 21.72 -20.86 -6.29
CA PRO A 50 21.62 -21.21 -7.71
C PRO A 50 20.70 -22.44 -7.96
N ASP A 51 20.45 -23.25 -6.93
CA ASP A 51 19.56 -24.41 -6.99
C ASP A 51 18.11 -24.04 -7.31
N PHE A 52 17.70 -22.78 -7.14
CA PHE A 52 16.38 -22.34 -7.56
C PHE A 52 16.16 -22.35 -9.08
N LEU A 53 17.21 -22.43 -9.90
CA LEU A 53 17.08 -22.69 -11.33
C LEU A 53 16.44 -24.08 -11.61
N LEU A 54 16.38 -24.97 -10.61
CA LEU A 54 15.64 -26.24 -10.69
C LEU A 54 14.11 -26.06 -10.65
N PHE A 55 13.59 -24.90 -10.19
CA PHE A 55 12.16 -24.55 -10.32
C PHE A 55 11.72 -24.34 -11.77
N ARG A 56 12.64 -24.38 -12.75
CA ARG A 56 12.33 -24.34 -14.18
C ARG A 56 11.49 -25.54 -14.67
N ARG A 57 11.26 -26.56 -13.84
CA ARG A 57 10.36 -27.70 -14.10
C ARG A 57 8.96 -27.59 -13.49
N VAL A 58 8.67 -26.50 -12.78
CA VAL A 58 7.37 -26.32 -12.12
C VAL A 58 6.30 -26.07 -13.16
N SER A 59 5.17 -26.76 -13.06
CA SER A 59 4.09 -26.61 -14.04
C SER A 59 3.43 -25.21 -13.88
N ASN A 60 2.90 -24.66 -14.97
CA ASN A 60 2.22 -23.36 -14.94
C ASN A 60 1.10 -23.30 -13.87
N TRP A 61 0.45 -24.43 -13.58
CA TRP A 61 -0.58 -24.53 -12.54
C TRP A 61 -0.01 -24.41 -11.12
N GLN A 62 1.16 -24.99 -10.88
CA GLN A 62 1.86 -24.85 -9.60
C GLN A 62 2.33 -23.41 -9.40
N LEU A 63 2.81 -22.76 -10.47
CA LEU A 63 3.21 -21.36 -10.43
C LEU A 63 2.01 -20.43 -10.14
N LEU A 64 0.86 -20.70 -10.78
CA LEU A 64 -0.40 -20.02 -10.47
C LEU A 64 -0.84 -20.26 -9.02
N GLY A 65 -0.74 -21.50 -8.53
CA GLY A 65 -1.05 -21.86 -7.15
C GLY A 65 -0.18 -21.11 -6.14
N ILE A 66 1.13 -20.98 -6.41
CA ILE A 66 2.05 -20.19 -5.60
C ILE A 66 1.62 -18.72 -5.58
N VAL A 67 1.31 -18.12 -6.75
CA VAL A 67 0.83 -16.74 -6.81
C VAL A 67 -0.47 -16.56 -6.02
N LEU A 68 -1.41 -17.49 -6.11
CA LEU A 68 -2.67 -17.42 -5.38
C LEU A 68 -2.45 -17.53 -3.85
N VAL A 69 -1.68 -18.52 -3.41
CA VAL A 69 -1.49 -18.78 -1.98
C VAL A 69 -0.61 -17.73 -1.32
N PHE A 70 0.46 -17.29 -1.99
CA PHE A 70 1.41 -16.37 -1.37
C PHE A 70 1.05 -14.91 -1.61
N ASN A 71 0.31 -14.56 -2.67
CA ASN A 71 -0.01 -13.16 -2.97
C ASN A 71 -1.48 -12.83 -2.68
N TRP A 72 -2.41 -13.60 -3.26
CA TRP A 72 -3.85 -13.33 -3.10
C TRP A 72 -4.36 -13.59 -1.69
N LEU A 73 -3.98 -14.74 -1.08
CA LEU A 73 -4.49 -15.10 0.24
C LEU A 73 -4.07 -14.09 1.33
N PRO A 74 -2.80 -13.63 1.42
CA PRO A 74 -2.42 -12.61 2.39
C PRO A 74 -3.05 -11.25 2.08
N ALA A 75 -3.23 -10.90 0.79
CA ALA A 75 -3.88 -9.64 0.41
C ALA A 75 -5.34 -9.62 0.86
N LEU A 76 -6.07 -10.72 0.66
CA LEU A 76 -7.42 -10.91 1.19
C LEU A 76 -7.44 -10.88 2.72
N GLY A 77 -6.46 -11.51 3.37
CA GLY A 77 -6.31 -11.49 4.82
C GLY A 77 -6.12 -10.08 5.38
N LEU A 78 -5.22 -9.29 4.80
CA LEU A 78 -4.99 -7.89 5.19
C LEU A 78 -6.20 -7.00 4.87
N PHE A 79 -6.89 -7.26 3.75
CA PHE A 79 -8.10 -6.54 3.40
C PHE A 79 -9.22 -6.81 4.41
N ALA A 80 -9.43 -8.08 4.76
CA ALA A 80 -10.38 -8.47 5.81
C ALA A 80 -10.01 -7.85 7.16
N LEU A 81 -8.72 -7.88 7.53
CA LEU A 81 -8.21 -7.23 8.74
C LEU A 81 -8.49 -5.73 8.73
N CYS A 82 -8.24 -5.03 7.62
CA CYS A 82 -8.52 -3.61 7.49
C CYS A 82 -10.02 -3.31 7.62
N ALA A 83 -10.86 -4.11 6.97
CA ALA A 83 -12.32 -3.99 7.06
C ALA A 83 -12.81 -4.23 8.50
N SER A 84 -12.27 -5.24 9.18
CA SER A 84 -12.55 -5.52 10.60
C SER A 84 -12.07 -4.38 11.49
N LEU A 85 -10.82 -3.92 11.36
CA LEU A 85 -10.28 -2.82 12.16
C LEU A 85 -11.13 -1.56 12.01
N ARG A 86 -11.55 -1.22 10.79
CA ARG A 86 -12.38 -0.03 10.54
C ARG A 86 -13.78 -0.16 11.13
N ARG A 87 -14.36 -1.37 11.16
CA ARG A 87 -15.67 -1.64 11.78
C ARG A 87 -15.64 -1.46 13.29
N TRP A 88 -14.54 -1.79 13.95
CA TRP A 88 -14.43 -1.77 15.42
C TRP A 88 -13.82 -0.44 15.91
N HIS A 89 -12.79 0.04 15.23
CA HIS A 89 -12.04 1.25 15.54
C HIS A 89 -11.69 2.02 14.25
N PRO A 90 -12.53 2.97 13.79
CA PRO A 90 -12.36 3.63 12.50
C PRO A 90 -11.01 4.35 12.36
N TRP A 91 -10.49 4.92 13.47
CA TRP A 91 -9.18 5.56 13.52
C TRP A 91 -8.02 4.60 13.25
N LEU A 92 -8.08 3.37 13.77
CA LEU A 92 -7.07 2.34 13.52
C LEU A 92 -7.12 1.86 12.07
N GLY A 93 -8.32 1.73 11.50
CA GLY A 93 -8.48 1.39 10.08
C GLY A 93 -7.88 2.46 9.15
N LEU A 94 -8.07 3.74 9.47
CA LEU A 94 -7.46 4.84 8.74
C LEU A 94 -5.94 4.88 8.90
N GLY A 95 -5.43 4.70 10.11
CA GLY A 95 -3.99 4.62 10.38
C GLY A 95 -3.32 3.45 9.67
N PHE A 96 -3.94 2.28 9.69
CA PHE A 96 -3.48 1.10 8.96
C PHE A 96 -3.40 1.38 7.46
N LEU A 97 -4.44 1.97 6.88
CA LEU A 97 -4.47 2.29 5.46
C LEU A 97 -3.41 3.34 5.08
N ALA A 98 -3.22 4.37 5.89
CA ALA A 98 -2.17 5.36 5.70
C ALA A 98 -0.77 4.72 5.74
N ALA A 99 -0.54 3.77 6.65
CA ALA A 99 0.71 3.02 6.71
C ALA A 99 0.95 2.17 5.44
N VAL A 100 -0.11 1.55 4.91
CA VAL A 100 -0.05 0.79 3.65
C VAL A 100 0.29 1.71 2.48
N TYR A 101 -0.36 2.88 2.36
CA TYR A 101 -0.04 3.85 1.31
C TYR A 101 1.37 4.42 1.46
N PHE A 102 1.80 4.70 2.70
CA PHE A 102 3.18 5.10 2.98
C PHE A 102 4.17 4.08 2.44
N LEU A 103 4.00 2.80 2.79
CA LEU A 103 4.83 1.71 2.27
C LEU A 103 4.81 1.67 0.74
N LEU A 104 3.61 1.76 0.13
CA LEU A 104 3.47 1.74 -1.33
C LEU A 104 4.27 2.87 -2.01
N PHE A 105 4.21 4.10 -1.49
CA PHE A 105 5.00 5.21 -2.05
C PHE A 105 6.49 5.09 -1.76
N VAL A 106 6.89 4.62 -0.59
CA VAL A 106 8.30 4.35 -0.29
C VAL A 106 8.86 3.35 -1.30
N LEU A 107 8.12 2.28 -1.57
CA LEU A 107 8.50 1.28 -2.57
C LEU A 107 8.54 1.88 -3.98
N PHE A 108 7.53 2.67 -4.36
CA PHE A 108 7.48 3.35 -5.66
C PHE A 108 8.66 4.30 -5.87
N PHE A 109 8.91 5.23 -4.93
CA PHE A 109 10.04 6.15 -5.03
C PHE A 109 11.38 5.43 -4.92
N GLY A 110 11.44 4.33 -4.16
CA GLY A 110 12.58 3.41 -4.12
C GLY A 110 12.91 2.84 -5.49
N GLN A 111 11.89 2.36 -6.20
CA GLN A 111 12.03 1.84 -7.56
C GLN A 111 12.42 2.93 -8.55
N VAL A 112 11.79 4.11 -8.51
CA VAL A 112 12.13 5.25 -9.38
C VAL A 112 13.57 5.69 -9.16
N HIS A 113 14.03 5.76 -7.91
CA HIS A 113 15.42 6.08 -7.57
C HIS A 113 16.41 5.03 -8.10
N ASN A 114 16.06 3.75 -8.00
CA ASN A 114 16.89 2.67 -8.53
C ASN A 114 16.90 2.62 -10.07
N HIS A 115 15.79 2.94 -10.75
CA HIS A 115 15.65 2.82 -12.20
C HIS A 115 16.02 4.06 -13.02
N GLN A 116 15.71 5.27 -12.53
CA GLN A 116 15.72 6.48 -13.39
C GLN A 116 16.76 7.53 -13.02
N ALA A 117 17.18 7.64 -11.76
CA ALA A 117 18.13 8.65 -11.34
C ALA A 117 18.66 8.23 -9.98
N LEU A 118 19.91 7.79 -9.84
CA LEU A 118 20.97 8.73 -9.46
C LEU A 118 22.35 8.02 -9.49
N ALA A 119 22.80 7.57 -10.65
CA ALA A 119 24.17 7.08 -10.82
C ALA A 119 25.23 8.10 -10.33
N GLY A 120 24.90 9.40 -10.33
CA GLY A 120 25.76 10.48 -9.83
C GLY A 120 25.53 10.95 -8.39
N TRP A 121 24.42 10.63 -7.70
CA TRP A 121 24.17 11.10 -6.32
C TRP A 121 24.27 10.01 -5.25
N ARG A 122 24.81 8.83 -5.58
CA ARG A 122 25.21 7.84 -4.57
C ARG A 122 26.18 8.39 -3.50
N ALA A 123 26.80 9.55 -3.77
CA ALA A 123 27.74 10.22 -2.89
C ALA A 123 27.09 11.05 -1.76
N VAL A 124 25.76 11.24 -1.74
CA VAL A 124 25.09 12.02 -0.68
C VAL A 124 24.68 11.09 0.46
N PRO A 125 25.36 11.12 1.62
CA PRO A 125 24.87 10.42 2.80
C PRO A 125 23.48 10.97 3.18
N ASN A 126 22.55 10.09 3.52
CA ASN A 126 21.15 10.40 3.85
C ASN A 126 20.20 10.74 2.68
N SER A 127 20.48 10.27 1.45
CA SER A 127 19.55 10.38 0.31
C SER A 127 18.18 9.75 0.55
N TYR A 128 18.02 8.90 1.57
CA TYR A 128 16.75 8.27 1.92
C TYR A 128 15.66 9.28 2.37
N TRP A 129 16.02 10.49 2.83
CA TRP A 129 14.99 11.48 3.13
C TRP A 129 14.24 11.95 1.88
N VAL A 130 14.89 11.90 0.72
CA VAL A 130 14.34 12.35 -0.56
C VAL A 130 13.13 11.52 -0.98
N TRP A 131 13.06 10.24 -0.58
CA TRP A 131 11.89 9.39 -0.85
C TRP A 131 10.95 9.22 0.34
N VAL A 132 11.43 9.30 1.59
CA VAL A 132 10.62 8.99 2.78
C VAL A 132 9.70 10.17 3.09
N VAL A 133 10.21 11.41 2.96
CA VAL A 133 9.43 12.61 3.24
C VAL A 133 8.24 12.75 2.28
N PRO A 134 8.41 12.65 0.95
CA PRO A 134 7.27 12.71 0.03
C PRO A 134 6.27 11.57 0.25
N ALA A 135 6.74 10.35 0.52
CA ALA A 135 5.86 9.22 0.83
C ALA A 135 5.03 9.47 2.10
N GLY A 136 5.66 10.00 3.16
CA GLY A 136 4.99 10.38 4.40
C GLY A 136 3.95 11.47 4.19
N LEU A 137 4.29 12.52 3.43
CA LEU A 137 3.35 13.60 3.09
C LEU A 137 2.16 13.10 2.28
N LEU A 138 2.38 12.21 1.31
CA LEU A 138 1.30 11.61 0.52
C LEU A 138 0.40 10.69 1.36
N ALA A 139 0.97 9.90 2.27
CA ALA A 139 0.21 9.08 3.20
C ALA A 139 -0.59 9.92 4.21
N LEU A 140 -0.07 11.05 4.67
CA LEU A 140 -0.83 11.99 5.49
C LEU A 140 -1.91 12.69 4.67
N ALA A 141 -1.63 13.03 3.41
CA ALA A 141 -2.61 13.61 2.50
C ALA A 141 -3.78 12.65 2.25
N SER A 142 -3.57 11.33 2.27
CA SER A 142 -4.66 10.35 2.15
C SER A 142 -5.65 10.40 3.32
N LEU A 143 -5.21 10.84 4.51
CA LEU A 143 -6.07 11.03 5.68
C LEU A 143 -6.92 12.30 5.56
N ARG A 144 -6.35 13.37 4.98
CA ARG A 144 -7.02 14.68 4.88
C ARG A 144 -7.88 14.83 3.62
N PHE A 145 -7.46 14.24 2.51
CA PHE A 145 -8.05 14.41 1.18
C PHE A 145 -8.23 13.04 0.47
N PRO A 146 -9.06 12.13 1.00
CA PRO A 146 -9.17 10.76 0.52
C PRO A 146 -9.58 10.67 -0.96
N SER A 147 -10.49 11.52 -1.43
CA SER A 147 -10.99 11.49 -2.82
C SER A 147 -9.94 11.96 -3.84
N ALA A 148 -9.22 13.05 -3.52
CA ALA A 148 -8.15 13.54 -4.39
C ALA A 148 -6.99 12.55 -4.45
N PHE A 149 -6.69 11.93 -3.31
CA PHE A 149 -5.67 10.90 -3.19
C PHE A 149 -6.01 9.66 -4.02
N GLN A 150 -7.25 9.15 -3.94
CA GLN A 150 -7.70 8.02 -4.76
C GLN A 150 -7.55 8.31 -6.27
N ASN A 151 -7.95 9.50 -6.73
CA ASN A 151 -7.77 9.89 -8.12
C ASN A 151 -6.29 9.91 -8.52
N CYS A 152 -5.42 10.44 -7.66
CA CYS A 152 -3.97 10.44 -7.90
C CYS A 152 -3.41 9.01 -8.02
N VAL A 153 -3.78 8.11 -7.11
CA VAL A 153 -3.35 6.70 -7.15
C VAL A 153 -3.88 5.99 -8.40
N LEU A 154 -5.12 6.26 -8.81
CA LEU A 154 -5.68 5.72 -10.06
C LEU A 154 -4.89 6.19 -11.29
N THR A 155 -4.53 7.48 -11.35
CA THR A 155 -3.72 8.04 -12.45
C THR A 155 -2.30 7.45 -12.48
N LEU A 156 -1.72 7.14 -11.32
CA LEU A 156 -0.39 6.56 -11.21
C LEU A 156 -0.37 5.04 -11.41
N SER A 157 -1.54 4.38 -11.39
CA SER A 157 -1.64 2.93 -11.56
C SER A 157 -1.52 2.54 -13.04
N PRO A 158 -0.47 1.80 -13.44
CA PRO A 158 -0.28 1.38 -14.83
C PRO A 158 -1.29 0.31 -15.28
N VAL A 159 -2.17 -0.15 -14.40
CA VAL A 159 -3.22 -1.14 -14.71
C VAL A 159 -4.44 -0.48 -15.36
N LEU A 160 -4.58 0.85 -15.23
CA LEU A 160 -5.73 1.62 -15.74
C LEU A 160 -5.39 2.57 -16.90
N LEU A 161 -4.10 2.72 -17.24
CA LEU A 161 -3.61 3.45 -18.42
C LEU A 161 -3.25 2.44 -19.52
#